data_AF-A0A1Z8VMP7-F1
#
_entry.id   AF-A0A1Z8VMP7-F1
#
_cell.length_a   1.000
_cell.length_b   1.000
_cell.length_c   1.000
_cell.angle_alpha   90.00
_cell.angle_beta   90.00
_cell.angle_gamma   90.00
#
_symmetry.space_group_name_H-M   'P 1'
#
loop_
_entity.id
_entity.type
_entity.pdbx_description
1 polymer ?
#
loop_
_entity_poly.entity_id
_entity_poly.type
_entity_poly.pdbx_seq_one_letter_code
_entity_poly.pdbx_strand_id
1 'polypeptide(L)'
;METNLNQTENNLKNPKSKSMRILTVLVVLMGIMIVVGLFVVVYTIASRAIDKSSKGTLRPWTTIVDLAEDAKVNGITADGSKLFVKVDPKNGVSLVLVFDSETGKQIGELKFQPR
;
A
#
# COMPACT_ATOMS: atom_id res chain seq x y z
N MET A 1 18.17 -73.62 4.01
CA MET A 1 16.87 -73.19 4.58
C MET A 1 16.96 -71.70 4.91
N GLU A 2 16.93 -70.76 3.96
CA GLU A 2 17.10 -69.31 4.26
C GLU A 2 16.34 -68.34 3.33
N THR A 3 15.43 -68.82 2.47
CA THR A 3 14.80 -67.95 1.46
C THR A 3 13.40 -67.43 1.82
N ASN A 4 12.87 -67.77 3.00
CA ASN A 4 11.48 -67.42 3.38
C ASN A 4 11.36 -66.31 4.43
N LEU A 5 12.45 -65.83 5.04
CA LEU A 5 12.38 -64.76 6.05
C LEU A 5 12.44 -63.34 5.44
N ASN A 6 13.07 -63.17 4.28
CA ASN A 6 13.23 -61.84 3.66
C ASN A 6 12.00 -61.39 2.83
N GLN A 7 11.11 -62.32 2.47
CA GLN A 7 9.94 -62.02 1.63
C GLN A 7 8.78 -61.42 2.43
N THR A 8 8.76 -61.65 3.74
CA THR A 8 7.73 -61.20 4.66
C THR A 8 7.96 -59.76 5.16
N GLU A 9 9.23 -59.33 5.30
CA GLU A 9 9.56 -57.94 5.66
C GLU A 9 9.26 -56.93 4.54
N ASN A 10 9.35 -57.36 3.28
CA ASN A 10 9.08 -56.50 2.12
C ASN A 10 7.59 -56.31 1.84
N ASN A 11 6.72 -57.22 2.29
CA ASN A 11 5.26 -57.12 2.15
C ASN A 11 4.59 -56.32 3.27
N LEU A 12 5.30 -55.99 4.34
CA LEU A 12 4.78 -55.14 5.43
C LEU A 12 5.04 -53.64 5.23
N LYS A 13 5.63 -53.26 4.08
CA LYS A 13 5.82 -51.85 3.72
C LYS A 13 4.63 -51.35 2.92
N ASN A 14 3.44 -51.46 3.49
CA ASN A 14 2.16 -51.03 2.91
C ASN A 14 2.31 -49.64 2.22
N PRO A 15 2.42 -49.56 0.87
CA PRO A 15 2.53 -48.27 0.18
C PRO A 15 1.21 -47.50 0.22
N LYS A 16 0.11 -48.20 0.56
CA LYS A 16 -1.25 -47.67 0.65
C LYS A 16 -1.40 -46.60 1.74
N SER A 17 -0.65 -46.67 2.85
CA SER A 17 -0.76 -45.68 3.95
C SER A 17 0.04 -44.40 3.68
N LYS A 18 1.22 -44.50 3.04
CA LYS A 18 1.99 -43.33 2.60
C LYS A 18 1.33 -42.61 1.44
N SER A 19 0.84 -43.35 0.43
CA SER A 19 0.22 -42.75 -0.74
C SER A 19 -1.08 -42.00 -0.40
N MET A 20 -1.92 -42.56 0.48
CA MET A 20 -3.10 -41.83 1.01
C MET A 20 -2.69 -40.55 1.75
N ARG A 21 -1.68 -40.61 2.63
CA ARG A 21 -1.19 -39.40 3.33
C ARG A 21 -0.65 -38.34 2.37
N ILE A 22 0.12 -38.74 1.36
CA ILE A 22 0.67 -37.83 0.34
C ILE A 22 -0.47 -37.20 -0.46
N LEU A 23 -1.49 -37.97 -0.82
CA LEU A 23 -2.66 -37.46 -1.52
C LEU A 23 -3.44 -36.45 -0.66
N THR A 24 -3.64 -36.74 0.63
CA THR A 24 -4.26 -35.78 1.55
C THR A 24 -3.44 -34.50 1.68
N VAL A 25 -2.11 -34.60 1.78
CA VAL A 25 -1.22 -33.42 1.84
C VAL A 25 -1.32 -32.59 0.57
N LEU A 26 -1.35 -33.22 -0.61
CA LEU A 26 -1.55 -32.54 -1.89
C LEU A 26 -2.88 -31.80 -1.96
N VAL A 27 -3.96 -32.44 -1.51
CA VAL A 27 -5.30 -31.82 -1.49
C VAL A 27 -5.33 -30.64 -0.52
N VAL A 28 -4.72 -30.78 0.66
CA VAL A 28 -4.63 -29.69 1.64
C VAL A 28 -3.82 -28.53 1.09
N LEU A 29 -2.70 -28.79 0.40
CA LEU A 29 -1.90 -27.74 -0.26
C LEU A 29 -2.69 -27.02 -1.35
N MET A 30 -3.44 -27.75 -2.18
CA MET A 30 -4.31 -27.16 -3.19
C MET A 30 -5.37 -26.25 -2.54
N GLY A 31 -6.01 -26.72 -1.47
CA GLY A 31 -6.99 -25.94 -0.72
C GLY A 31 -6.39 -24.66 -0.12
N ILE A 32 -5.22 -24.76 0.51
CA ILE A 32 -4.52 -23.60 1.09
C ILE A 32 -4.22 -22.56 0.01
N MET A 33 -3.74 -22.98 -1.16
CA MET A 33 -3.49 -22.06 -2.29
C MET A 33 -4.75 -21.29 -2.71
N ILE A 34 -5.91 -21.96 -2.72
CA ILE A 34 -7.20 -21.32 -3.05
C ILE A 34 -7.59 -20.29 -1.97
N VAL A 35 -7.49 -20.66 -0.69
CA VAL A 35 -7.83 -19.77 0.43
C VAL A 35 -6.92 -18.54 0.45
N VAL A 36 -5.62 -18.73 0.25
CA VAL A 36 -4.64 -17.62 0.17
C VAL A 36 -4.97 -16.71 -1.00
N GLY A 37 -5.25 -17.26 -2.19
CA GLY A 37 -5.63 -16.47 -3.36
C GLY A 37 -6.88 -15.63 -3.11
N LEU A 38 -7.91 -16.22 -2.49
CA LEU A 38 -9.15 -15.52 -2.15
C LEU A 38 -8.90 -14.41 -1.11
N PHE A 39 -8.06 -14.67 -0.11
CA PHE A 39 -7.67 -13.68 0.88
C PHE A 39 -6.95 -12.48 0.23
N VAL A 40 -6.02 -12.75 -0.70
CA VAL A 40 -5.35 -11.69 -1.46
C VAL A 40 -6.37 -10.86 -2.25
N VAL A 41 -7.31 -11.49 -2.95
CA VAL A 41 -8.35 -10.77 -3.71
C VAL A 41 -9.19 -9.88 -2.80
N VAL A 42 -9.71 -10.41 -1.69
CA VAL A 42 -10.51 -9.64 -0.72
C VAL A 42 -9.68 -8.50 -0.12
N TYR A 43 -8.44 -8.77 0.29
CA TYR A 43 -7.53 -7.77 0.85
C TYR A 43 -7.23 -6.67 -0.16
N THR A 44 -7.02 -7.03 -1.43
CA THR A 44 -6.75 -6.06 -2.51
C THR A 44 -7.98 -5.21 -2.79
N ILE A 45 -9.18 -5.80 -2.80
CA ILE A 45 -10.44 -5.05 -2.98
C ILE A 45 -10.69 -4.13 -1.78
N ALA A 46 -10.53 -4.64 -0.56
CA ALA A 46 -10.70 -3.85 0.66
C ALA A 46 -9.70 -2.70 0.73
N SER A 47 -8.41 -2.97 0.50
CA SER A 47 -7.37 -1.94 0.46
C SER A 47 -7.65 -0.92 -0.63
N ARG A 48 -7.96 -1.38 -1.85
CA ARG A 48 -8.33 -0.48 -2.97
C ARG A 48 -9.61 0.31 -2.70
N ALA A 49 -10.58 -0.25 -1.98
CA ALA A 49 -11.80 0.42 -1.59
C ALA A 49 -11.54 1.45 -0.48
N ILE A 50 -10.61 1.17 0.44
CA ILE A 50 -10.16 2.13 1.46
C ILE A 50 -9.34 3.25 0.80
N ASP A 51 -8.45 2.94 -0.14
CA ASP A 51 -7.70 3.94 -0.93
C ASP A 51 -8.61 4.77 -1.84
N LYS A 52 -9.74 4.19 -2.31
CA LYS A 52 -10.78 4.96 -3.03
C LYS A 52 -11.75 5.69 -2.09
N SER A 53 -11.96 5.18 -0.89
CA SER A 53 -12.76 5.81 0.17
C SER A 53 -11.97 6.84 0.96
N SER A 54 -10.65 6.90 0.76
CA SER A 54 -9.81 8.05 1.09
C SER A 54 -9.95 9.15 0.05
N LYS A 55 -10.86 9.04 -0.94
CA LYS A 55 -11.60 10.23 -1.40
C LYS A 55 -12.21 10.83 -0.15
N GLY A 56 -11.45 11.75 0.44
CA GLY A 56 -11.61 12.18 1.80
C GLY A 56 -13.07 12.46 2.06
N THR A 57 -13.52 12.08 3.24
CA THR A 57 -14.49 12.94 3.91
C THR A 57 -13.89 14.34 3.82
N LEU A 58 -14.38 15.18 2.88
CA LEU A 58 -13.94 16.56 2.66
C LEU A 58 -14.32 17.30 3.92
N ARG A 59 -13.54 17.10 4.99
CA ARG A 59 -13.61 17.89 6.19
C ARG A 59 -13.11 19.25 5.75
N PRO A 60 -13.93 20.31 5.81
CA PRO A 60 -13.45 21.65 5.53
C PRO A 60 -12.32 21.92 6.51
N TRP A 61 -11.10 21.96 5.98
CA TRP A 61 -9.90 22.28 6.73
C TRP A 61 -9.60 23.75 6.51
N THR A 62 -9.20 24.43 7.58
CA THR A 62 -8.72 25.80 7.52
C THR A 62 -7.28 25.78 8.04
N THR A 63 -6.35 26.24 7.21
CA THR A 63 -4.94 26.41 7.60
C THR A 63 -4.63 27.88 7.54
N ILE A 64 -4.27 28.45 8.69
CA ILE A 64 -3.73 29.81 8.77
C ILE A 64 -2.24 29.68 8.49
N VAL A 65 -1.82 30.23 7.35
CA VAL A 65 -0.40 30.33 7.01
C VAL A 65 0.03 31.74 7.37
N ASP A 66 0.96 31.87 8.31
CA ASP A 66 1.58 33.15 8.63
C ASP A 66 2.52 33.53 7.47
N LEU A 67 1.99 34.35 6.56
CA LEU A 67 2.79 35.05 5.57
C LEU A 67 3.46 36.24 6.27
N ALA A 68 4.71 36.53 5.91
CA ALA A 68 5.35 37.77 6.35
C ALA A 68 4.46 38.97 5.97
N GLU A 69 4.43 40.02 6.80
CA GLU A 69 3.49 41.16 6.63
C GLU A 69 3.50 41.79 5.23
N ASP A 70 4.62 41.66 4.49
CA ASP A 70 4.82 42.18 3.14
C ASP A 70 4.79 41.12 2.03
N ALA A 71 4.36 39.89 2.32
CA ALA A 71 4.35 38.80 1.35
C ALA A 71 3.03 38.76 0.57
N LYS A 72 3.12 38.81 -0.76
CA LYS A 72 1.96 38.79 -1.64
C LYS A 72 1.77 37.40 -2.25
N VAL A 73 0.56 36.87 -2.15
CA VAL A 73 0.17 35.67 -2.91
C VAL A 73 0.02 36.07 -4.37
N ASN A 74 0.91 35.57 -5.23
CA ASN A 74 0.94 35.91 -6.65
C ASN A 74 0.11 34.94 -7.50
N GLY A 75 -0.16 33.74 -6.98
CA GLY A 75 -1.04 32.79 -7.64
C GLY A 75 -1.26 31.51 -6.85
N ILE A 76 -2.41 30.88 -7.08
CA ILE A 76 -2.78 29.59 -6.51
C ILE A 76 -3.05 28.63 -7.68
N THR A 77 -2.47 27.43 -7.63
CA THR A 77 -2.66 26.40 -8.65
C THR A 77 -2.95 25.08 -7.96
N ALA A 78 -4.00 24.37 -8.38
CA ALA A 78 -4.33 23.05 -7.89
C ALA A 78 -4.00 22.00 -8.95
N ASP A 79 -3.31 20.93 -8.55
CA ASP A 79 -3.02 19.76 -9.39
C ASP A 79 -3.27 18.47 -8.59
N GLY A 80 -4.38 17.80 -8.90
CA GLY A 80 -4.83 16.61 -8.19
C GLY A 80 -5.02 16.84 -6.69
N SER A 81 -4.25 16.12 -5.86
CA SER A 81 -4.24 16.24 -4.40
C SER A 81 -3.27 17.31 -3.86
N LYS A 82 -2.70 18.14 -4.74
CA LYS A 82 -1.72 19.16 -4.36
C LYS A 82 -2.20 20.57 -4.68
N LEU A 83 -1.96 21.48 -3.76
CA LEU A 83 -2.20 22.92 -3.88
C LEU A 83 -0.85 23.64 -3.84
N PHE A 84 -0.55 24.38 -4.88
CA PHE A 84 0.65 25.20 -5.01
C PHE A 84 0.26 26.66 -4.79
N VAL A 85 0.85 27.29 -3.78
CA VAL A 85 0.65 28.70 -3.47
C VAL A 85 1.96 29.42 -3.73
N LYS A 86 1.99 30.27 -4.74
CA LYS A 86 3.14 31.11 -5.07
C LYS A 86 3.08 32.37 -4.22
N VAL A 87 4.12 32.59 -3.42
CA VAL A 87 4.25 33.72 -2.53
C VAL A 87 5.54 34.47 -2.89
N ASP A 88 5.38 35.76 -3.19
CA ASP A 88 6.49 36.65 -3.47
C ASP A 88 6.64 37.64 -2.31
N PRO A 89 7.63 37.43 -1.42
CA PRO A 89 7.97 38.41 -0.39
C PRO A 89 8.66 39.63 -1.03
N LYS A 90 8.24 40.84 -0.63
CA LYS A 90 8.74 42.13 -1.19
C LYS A 90 10.26 42.28 -1.22
N ASN A 91 10.97 41.68 -0.25
CA ASN A 91 12.44 41.72 -0.12
C ASN A 91 13.08 40.32 -0.10
N GLY A 92 12.43 39.32 -0.68
CA GLY A 92 12.88 37.94 -0.53
C GLY A 92 12.81 37.12 -1.81
N VAL A 93 13.23 35.88 -1.64
CA VAL A 93 13.25 34.86 -2.68
C VAL A 93 11.81 34.40 -2.90
N SER A 94 11.33 34.40 -4.15
CA SER A 94 10.05 33.81 -4.52
C SER A 94 9.96 32.39 -3.97
N LEU A 95 8.86 32.07 -3.30
CA LEU A 95 8.67 30.75 -2.70
C LEU A 95 7.34 30.14 -3.14
N VAL A 96 7.32 28.82 -3.27
CA VAL A 96 6.13 28.06 -3.60
C VAL A 96 5.86 27.07 -2.48
N LEU A 97 4.76 27.31 -1.77
CA LEU A 97 4.27 26.41 -0.74
C LEU A 97 3.45 25.31 -1.39
N VAL A 98 3.73 24.07 -1.03
CA VAL A 98 3.00 22.90 -1.51
C VAL A 98 2.15 22.39 -0.35
N PHE A 99 0.85 22.45 -0.52
CA PHE A 99 -0.14 21.91 0.42
C PHE A 99 -0.78 20.66 -0.16
N ASP A 100 -1.16 19.77 0.74
CA ASP A 100 -2.05 18.67 0.44
C ASP A 100 -3.49 19.20 0.43
N SER A 101 -4.19 19.04 -0.68
CA SER A 101 -5.54 19.58 -0.83
C SER A 101 -6.60 18.80 -0.05
N GLU A 102 -6.30 17.56 0.33
CA GLU A 102 -7.21 16.69 1.09
C GLU A 102 -7.12 16.97 2.59
N THR A 103 -5.92 17.24 3.09
CA THR A 103 -5.66 17.40 4.53
C THR A 103 -5.33 18.82 4.96
N GLY A 104 -4.97 19.70 4.03
CA GLY A 104 -4.56 21.07 4.32
C GLY A 104 -3.16 21.23 4.88
N LYS A 105 -2.42 20.12 4.97
CA LYS A 105 -1.09 20.09 5.52
C LYS A 105 -0.09 20.60 4.49
N GLN A 106 0.84 21.45 4.91
CA GLN A 106 1.99 21.80 4.08
C GLN A 106 2.86 20.54 3.88
N ILE A 107 2.97 20.10 2.63
CA ILE A 107 3.82 18.98 2.19
C ILE A 107 5.26 19.46 2.02
N GLY A 108 5.45 20.70 1.57
CA GLY A 108 6.78 21.24 1.33
C GLY A 108 6.82 22.70 0.93
N GLU A 109 8.03 23.18 0.70
CA GLU A 109 8.34 24.55 0.30
C GLU A 109 9.45 24.51 -0.75
N LEU A 110 9.26 25.21 -1.87
CA LEU A 110 10.30 25.46 -2.86
C LEU A 110 10.75 26.92 -2.77
N LYS A 111 12.05 27.15 -2.64
CA LYS A 111 12.67 28.48 -2.67
C LYS A 111 13.36 28.68 -4.02
N PHE A 112 13.04 29.75 -4.73
CA PHE A 112 13.57 30.04 -6.06
C PHE A 112 14.69 31.08 -6.01
N GLN A 113 15.95 30.64 -5.87
CA GLN A 113 17.08 31.58 -5.92
C GLN A 113 17.34 32.05 -7.37
N PRO A 114 17.42 33.37 -7.63
CA PRO A 114 17.86 33.88 -8.92
C PRO A 114 19.32 33.49 -9.15
N ARG A 115 19.64 33.08 -10.38
CA ARG A 115 20.99 32.70 -10.80
C ARG A 115 21.78 33.90 -11.32
#